data_AF-A0A357V303-F1
#
_entry.id   AF-A0A357V303-F1
#
_cell.length_a   1.000
_cell.length_b   1.000
_cell.length_c   1.000
_cell.angle_alpha   90.00
_cell.angle_beta   90.00
_cell.angle_gamma   90.00
#
_symmetry.space_group_name_H-M   'P 1'
#
loop_
_entity.id
_entity.type
_entity.pdbx_description
1 polymer ?
#
loop_
_entity_poly.entity_id
_entity_poly.type
_entity_poly.pdbx_seq_one_letter_code
_entity_poly.pdbx_strand_id
1 'polypeptide(L)'
;KALADRLAEAFAERMHERVRQEFWAYAPGEELSNDELIHEKYRGIRPAPGYPACPDHTEKRKLFDLLQAEKNTGIELTESFAMTPTAAVSGFYFAHPDSQYFGIGRISKDQVEDYAKRKGQDLETTERWLAPNLVYDR
;
A
#
# COMPACT_ATOMS: atom_id res chain seq x y z
N LYS A 1 -8.75 -20.95 4.43
CA LYS A 1 -8.58 -19.82 3.49
C LYS A 1 -9.34 -18.60 4.00
N ALA A 2 -10.68 -18.56 3.98
CA ALA A 2 -11.45 -17.39 4.44
C ALA A 2 -11.07 -16.82 5.81
N LEU A 3 -10.89 -17.66 6.85
CA LEU A 3 -10.47 -17.17 8.17
C LEU A 3 -9.08 -16.54 8.18
N ALA A 4 -8.13 -17.08 7.40
CA ALA A 4 -6.78 -16.52 7.33
C ALA A 4 -6.82 -15.12 6.71
N ASP A 5 -7.61 -14.92 5.66
CA ASP A 5 -7.78 -13.60 5.04
C ASP A 5 -8.43 -12.60 6.02
N ARG A 6 -9.43 -13.04 6.81
CA ARG A 6 -10.03 -12.19 7.85
C ARG A 6 -9.04 -11.83 8.96
N LEU A 7 -8.18 -12.76 9.37
CA LEU A 7 -7.15 -12.50 10.37
C LEU A 7 -6.07 -11.55 9.85
N ALA A 8 -5.67 -11.67 8.57
CA ALA A 8 -4.70 -10.76 7.97
C ALA A 8 -5.22 -9.31 7.92
N GLU A 9 -6.48 -9.12 7.51
CA GLU A 9 -7.12 -7.79 7.51
C GLU A 9 -7.36 -7.25 8.92
N ALA A 10 -7.81 -8.09 9.84
CA ALA A 10 -7.98 -7.69 11.25
C ALA A 10 -6.64 -7.27 11.88
N PHE A 11 -5.55 -7.95 11.51
CA PHE A 11 -4.22 -7.57 11.99
C PHE A 11 -3.76 -6.25 11.36
N ALA A 12 -4.04 -5.99 10.09
CA ALA A 12 -3.77 -4.70 9.47
C ALA A 12 -4.52 -3.55 10.19
N GLU A 13 -5.81 -3.75 10.52
CA GLU A 13 -6.61 -2.75 11.25
C GLU A 13 -6.05 -2.51 12.66
N ARG A 14 -5.77 -3.59 13.41
CA ARG A 14 -5.25 -3.48 14.78
C ARG A 14 -3.85 -2.87 14.80
N MET A 15 -2.98 -3.19 13.84
CA MET A 15 -1.67 -2.55 13.76
C MET A 15 -1.78 -1.09 13.40
N HIS A 16 -2.69 -0.70 12.50
CA HIS A 16 -2.89 0.70 12.18
C HIS A 16 -3.38 1.47 13.42
N GLU A 17 -4.37 0.96 14.14
CA GLU A 17 -4.84 1.54 15.41
C GLU A 17 -3.70 1.74 16.42
N ARG A 18 -2.87 0.71 16.64
CA ARG A 18 -1.68 0.83 17.51
C ARG A 18 -0.66 1.83 16.99
N VAL A 19 -0.50 1.98 15.68
CA VAL A 19 0.36 3.03 15.12
C VAL A 19 -0.19 4.41 15.46
N ARG A 20 -1.50 4.63 15.32
CA ARG A 20 -2.13 5.92 15.66
C ARG A 20 -2.03 6.26 17.14
N GLN A 21 -2.26 5.27 18.01
CA GLN A 21 -2.33 5.45 19.46
C GLN A 21 -0.96 5.36 20.16
N GLU A 22 -0.11 4.41 19.76
CA GLU A 22 1.09 4.00 20.51
C GLU A 22 2.40 4.33 19.78
N PHE A 23 2.58 3.86 18.54
CA PHE A 23 3.89 3.91 17.89
C PHE A 23 4.20 5.26 17.23
N TRP A 24 3.21 5.86 16.57
CA TRP A 24 3.28 7.22 16.05
C TRP A 24 2.57 8.20 17.01
N ALA A 25 1.56 7.73 17.74
CA ALA A 25 0.94 8.44 18.85
C ALA A 25 0.38 9.84 18.49
N TYR A 26 -0.13 10.01 17.27
CA TYR A 26 -0.82 11.24 16.87
C TYR A 26 -2.31 11.25 17.27
N ALA A 27 -2.85 10.13 17.78
CA ALA A 27 -4.19 10.02 18.34
C ALA A 27 -4.22 9.08 19.57
N PRO A 28 -3.48 9.40 20.66
CA PRO A 28 -3.30 8.50 21.81
C PRO A 28 -4.56 8.23 22.65
N GLY A 29 -5.59 9.07 22.53
CA GLY A 29 -6.89 8.90 23.20
C GLY A 29 -8.03 8.52 22.24
N GLU A 30 -7.71 7.99 21.07
CA GLU A 30 -8.72 7.51 20.12
C GLU A 30 -9.47 6.32 20.71
N GLU A 31 -10.79 6.41 20.80
CA GLU A 31 -11.67 5.33 21.24
C GLU A 31 -12.74 5.12 20.16
N LEU A 32 -12.48 4.21 19.22
CA LEU A 32 -13.40 3.92 18.12
C LEU A 32 -13.96 2.51 18.26
N SER A 33 -15.24 2.35 17.96
CA SER A 33 -15.83 1.02 17.82
C SER A 33 -15.34 0.33 16.55
N ASN A 34 -15.47 -1.00 16.47
CA ASN A 34 -15.10 -1.75 15.27
C ASN A 34 -15.83 -1.25 14.01
N ASP A 35 -17.11 -0.88 14.14
CA ASP A 35 -17.87 -0.31 13.02
C ASP A 35 -17.29 1.02 12.56
N GLU A 36 -16.79 1.84 13.49
CA GLU A 36 -16.17 3.13 13.15
C GLU A 36 -14.78 2.96 12.53
N LEU A 37 -14.04 1.92 12.91
CA LEU A 37 -12.82 1.52 12.23
C LEU A 37 -13.10 1.09 10.78
N ILE A 38 -14.15 0.29 10.55
CA ILE A 38 -14.59 -0.13 9.20
C ILE A 38 -15.00 1.08 8.35
N HIS A 39 -15.65 2.08 8.95
CA HIS A 39 -16.01 3.35 8.28
C HIS A 39 -14.85 4.35 8.22
N GLU A 40 -13.64 3.95 8.61
CA GLU A 40 -12.42 4.75 8.55
C GLU A 40 -12.54 6.12 9.26
N LYS A 41 -13.27 6.18 10.40
CA LYS A 41 -13.50 7.44 11.13
C LYS A 41 -12.26 8.00 11.86
N TYR A 42 -11.11 7.36 11.71
CA TYR A 42 -9.84 7.82 12.28
C TYR A 42 -9.15 8.83 11.36
N ARG A 43 -8.16 9.53 11.92
CA ARG A 43 -7.24 10.38 11.16
C ARG A 43 -6.17 9.52 10.47
N GLY A 44 -5.83 9.87 9.23
CA GLY A 44 -4.76 9.23 8.47
C GLY A 44 -5.23 8.07 7.59
N ILE A 45 -4.35 7.58 6.72
CA ILE A 45 -4.63 6.48 5.77
C ILE A 45 -3.51 5.45 5.75
N ARG A 46 -3.84 4.23 5.29
CA ARG A 46 -2.89 3.11 5.14
C ARG A 46 -2.83 2.54 3.71
N PRO A 47 -2.39 3.31 2.69
CA PRO A 47 -2.44 2.87 1.30
C PRO A 47 -1.48 1.73 0.99
N ALA A 48 -1.95 0.76 0.20
CA ALA A 48 -1.23 -0.45 -0.16
C ALA A 48 -0.87 -0.45 -1.67
N PRO A 49 0.40 -0.70 -2.06
CA PRO A 49 0.79 -0.76 -3.46
C PRO A 49 -0.06 -1.75 -4.29
N GLY A 50 -0.58 -1.27 -5.42
CA GLY A 50 -1.53 -1.97 -6.28
C GLY A 50 -2.97 -1.44 -6.18
N TYR A 51 -3.30 -0.69 -5.12
CA TYR A 51 -4.59 0.01 -5.04
C TYR A 51 -4.59 1.28 -5.89
N PRO A 52 -5.76 1.85 -6.24
CA PRO A 52 -5.87 3.01 -7.12
C PRO A 52 -5.04 4.25 -6.70
N ALA A 53 -4.78 4.43 -5.40
CA ALA A 53 -3.97 5.53 -4.88
C ALA A 53 -2.46 5.36 -5.10
N CYS A 54 -2.01 4.13 -5.32
CA CYS A 54 -0.61 3.79 -5.57
C CYS A 54 -0.52 2.50 -6.40
N PRO A 55 -0.88 2.53 -7.71
CA PRO A 55 -1.12 1.32 -8.48
C PRO A 55 0.15 0.54 -8.86
N ASP A 56 1.34 1.13 -8.71
CA ASP A 56 2.59 0.41 -9.00
C ASP A 56 2.87 -0.67 -7.94
N HIS A 57 2.65 -1.93 -8.32
CA HIS A 57 2.90 -3.08 -7.47
C HIS A 57 4.36 -3.26 -7.05
N THR A 58 5.31 -2.76 -7.85
CA THR A 58 6.75 -2.95 -7.60
C THR A 58 7.27 -2.16 -6.40
N GLU A 59 6.52 -1.15 -5.95
CA GLU A 59 6.84 -0.40 -4.72
C GLU A 59 6.80 -1.30 -3.46
N LYS A 60 6.16 -2.48 -3.51
CA LYS A 60 6.25 -3.47 -2.42
C LYS A 60 7.69 -3.89 -2.14
N ARG A 61 8.59 -3.93 -3.14
CA ARG A 61 9.99 -4.30 -2.92
C ARG A 61 10.67 -3.37 -1.93
N LYS A 62 10.52 -2.06 -2.16
CA LYS A 62 11.10 -1.03 -1.28
C LYS A 62 10.55 -1.14 0.13
N LEU A 63 9.24 -1.38 0.27
CA LEU A 63 8.61 -1.60 1.58
C LEU A 63 9.17 -2.85 2.27
N PHE A 64 9.29 -3.97 1.55
CA PHE A 64 9.83 -5.21 2.08
C PHE A 64 11.30 -5.07 2.47
N ASP A 65 12.10 -4.36 1.69
CA ASP A 65 13.51 -4.07 1.99
C ASP A 65 13.65 -3.21 3.24
N LEU A 66 12.86 -2.14 3.34
CA LEU A 66 12.84 -1.23 4.49
C LEU A 66 12.54 -1.97 5.79
N LEU A 67 11.56 -2.88 5.75
CA LEU A 67 11.10 -3.64 6.92
C LEU A 67 11.88 -4.94 7.15
N GLN A 68 12.78 -5.32 6.24
CA GLN A 68 13.34 -6.66 6.16
C GLN A 68 12.25 -7.75 6.29
N ALA A 69 11.13 -7.55 5.58
CA ALA A 69 9.88 -8.26 5.82
C ALA A 69 10.01 -9.79 5.63
N GLU A 70 10.71 -10.22 4.57
CA GLU A 70 10.99 -11.65 4.30
C GLU A 70 11.67 -12.33 5.49
N LYS A 71 12.69 -11.68 6.06
CA LYS A 71 13.41 -12.18 7.22
C LYS A 71 12.56 -12.19 8.49
N ASN A 72 11.81 -11.11 8.73
CA ASN A 72 11.10 -10.88 9.99
C ASN A 72 9.75 -11.60 10.08
N THR A 73 9.15 -11.95 8.94
CA THR A 73 7.80 -12.52 8.88
C THR A 73 7.71 -13.83 8.11
N GLY A 74 8.70 -14.15 7.26
CA GLY A 74 8.64 -15.28 6.33
C GLY A 74 7.71 -15.07 5.14
N ILE A 75 7.13 -13.87 4.97
CA ILE A 75 6.31 -13.52 3.80
C ILE A 75 7.23 -13.08 2.67
N GLU A 76 7.05 -13.65 1.48
CA GLU A 76 7.87 -13.40 0.29
C GLU A 76 7.09 -12.67 -0.80
N LEU A 77 7.82 -12.04 -1.73
CA LEU A 77 7.26 -11.47 -2.95
C LEU A 77 7.51 -12.40 -4.13
N THR A 78 6.46 -12.70 -4.89
CA THR A 78 6.59 -13.38 -6.19
C THR A 78 7.20 -12.45 -7.24
N GLU A 79 7.55 -13.00 -8.40
CA GLU A 79 8.00 -12.21 -9.57
C GLU A 79 6.97 -11.15 -10.02
N SER A 80 5.69 -11.36 -9.72
CA SER A 80 4.59 -10.43 -9.99
C SER A 80 4.27 -9.49 -8.82
N PHE A 81 5.09 -9.48 -7.77
CA PHE A 81 4.86 -8.72 -6.53
C PHE A 81 3.55 -9.05 -5.81
N ALA A 82 3.06 -10.30 -5.96
CA ALA A 82 2.09 -10.86 -5.04
C ALA A 82 2.81 -11.31 -3.76
N MET A 83 2.11 -11.27 -2.62
CA MET A 83 2.66 -11.75 -1.35
C MET A 83 2.32 -13.24 -1.16
N THR A 84 3.28 -14.02 -0.66
CA THR A 84 3.08 -15.41 -0.27
C THR A 84 3.56 -15.65 1.16
N PRO A 85 2.74 -16.23 2.07
CA PRO A 85 1.35 -16.66 1.88
C PRO A 85 0.39 -15.52 1.48
N THR A 86 -0.71 -15.87 0.80
CA THR A 86 -1.62 -14.88 0.20
C THR A 86 -2.46 -14.11 1.21
N ALA A 87 -2.68 -14.68 2.40
CA ALA A 87 -3.34 -14.01 3.51
C ALA A 87 -2.37 -13.03 4.19
N ALA A 88 -2.07 -11.93 3.49
CA ALA A 88 -1.10 -10.93 3.91
C ALA A 88 -1.53 -9.53 3.45
N VAL A 89 -1.17 -8.52 4.23
CA VAL A 89 -1.41 -7.10 3.92
C VAL A 89 -0.11 -6.33 4.12
N SER A 90 0.22 -5.44 3.19
CA SER A 90 1.35 -4.53 3.32
C SER A 90 0.98 -3.17 2.72
N GLY A 91 1.51 -2.09 3.31
CA GLY A 91 1.22 -0.74 2.88
C GLY A 91 2.03 0.30 3.66
N PHE A 92 1.71 1.55 3.41
CA PHE A 92 2.29 2.70 4.08
C PHE A 92 1.36 3.23 5.17
N TYR A 93 1.85 4.15 6.00
CA TYR A 93 1.01 4.94 6.91
C TYR A 93 1.23 6.43 6.62
N PHE A 94 0.14 7.18 6.50
CA PHE A 94 0.16 8.65 6.40
C PHE A 94 -0.68 9.23 7.54
N ALA A 95 -0.09 10.15 8.31
CA ALA A 95 -0.72 10.75 9.48
C ALA A 95 -1.32 12.15 9.24
N HIS A 96 -1.22 12.69 8.02
CA HIS A 96 -1.75 14.02 7.72
C HIS A 96 -3.28 14.03 7.86
N PRO A 97 -3.90 15.02 8.52
CA PRO A 97 -5.36 15.02 8.73
C PRO A 97 -6.16 15.05 7.42
N ASP A 98 -5.61 15.70 6.39
CA ASP A 98 -6.24 15.79 5.07
C ASP A 98 -5.82 14.66 4.11
N SER A 99 -5.07 13.65 4.56
CA SER A 99 -4.74 12.53 3.69
C SER A 99 -5.98 11.70 3.39
N GLN A 100 -6.23 11.40 2.13
CA GLN A 100 -7.40 10.64 1.68
C GLN A 100 -7.01 9.66 0.57
N TYR A 101 -7.79 8.59 0.44
CA TYR A 101 -7.70 7.71 -0.71
C TYR A 101 -8.26 8.39 -1.95
N PHE A 102 -7.46 8.52 -3.00
CA PHE A 102 -7.90 8.97 -4.32
C PHE A 102 -7.31 8.05 -5.38
N GLY A 103 -8.03 7.84 -6.50
CA GLY A 103 -7.47 7.12 -7.63
C GLY A 103 -6.57 8.04 -8.45
N ILE A 104 -5.37 7.59 -8.83
CA ILE A 104 -4.49 8.41 -9.68
C ILE A 104 -5.07 8.65 -11.09
N GLY A 105 -6.03 7.82 -11.51
CA GLY A 105 -6.65 7.92 -12.83
C GLY A 105 -5.71 7.48 -13.95
N ARG A 106 -5.81 8.17 -15.09
CA ARG A 106 -5.01 7.90 -16.30
C ARG A 106 -3.80 8.84 -16.35
N ILE A 107 -2.65 8.33 -16.75
CA ILE A 107 -1.37 9.05 -16.80
C ILE A 107 -0.85 9.15 -18.24
N SER A 108 -0.26 10.29 -18.57
CA SER A 108 0.35 10.59 -19.87
C SER A 108 1.81 10.15 -19.94
N LYS A 109 2.33 10.04 -21.16
CA LYS A 109 3.65 9.49 -21.45
C LYS A 109 4.79 10.24 -20.76
N ASP A 110 4.70 11.56 -20.68
CA ASP A 110 5.66 12.42 -19.98
C ASP A 110 5.82 12.04 -18.50
N GLN A 111 4.71 11.76 -17.80
CA GLN A 111 4.73 11.30 -16.43
C GLN A 111 5.37 9.91 -16.30
N VAL A 112 5.11 9.01 -17.26
CA VAL A 112 5.70 7.65 -17.26
C VAL A 112 7.20 7.71 -17.50
N GLU A 113 7.65 8.54 -18.44
CA GLU A 113 9.08 8.75 -18.72
C GLU A 113 9.81 9.35 -17.51
N ASP A 114 9.23 10.33 -16.84
CA ASP A 114 9.78 10.90 -15.60
C ASP A 114 9.80 9.88 -14.46
N TYR A 115 8.76 9.06 -14.33
CA TYR A 115 8.70 8.01 -13.32
C TYR A 115 9.74 6.91 -13.56
N ALA A 116 9.91 6.46 -14.81
CA ALA A 116 10.93 5.48 -15.19
C ALA A 116 12.34 5.95 -14.81
N LYS A 117 12.66 7.23 -15.10
CA LYS A 117 13.94 7.86 -14.71
C LYS A 117 14.15 7.84 -13.19
N ARG A 118 13.14 8.25 -12.41
CA ARG A 118 13.23 8.27 -10.93
C ARG A 118 13.40 6.87 -10.34
N LYS A 119 12.87 5.84 -11.01
CA LYS A 119 13.03 4.44 -10.59
C LYS A 119 14.32 3.79 -11.09
N GLY A 120 15.03 4.42 -12.01
CA GLY A 120 16.15 3.78 -12.71
C GLY A 120 15.70 2.57 -13.52
N GLN A 121 14.47 2.59 -14.05
CA GLN A 121 13.89 1.54 -14.88
C GLN A 121 13.78 2.02 -16.33
N ASP A 122 13.76 1.09 -17.27
CA ASP A 122 13.42 1.42 -18.65
C ASP A 122 11.92 1.75 -18.78
N LEU A 123 11.59 2.45 -19.88
CA LEU A 123 10.23 2.92 -20.12
C LEU A 123 9.25 1.76 -20.32
N GLU A 124 9.64 0.73 -21.07
CA GLU A 124 8.78 -0.42 -21.39
C GLU A 124 8.38 -1.20 -20.13
N THR A 125 9.32 -1.44 -19.22
CA THR A 125 9.07 -2.04 -17.91
C THR A 125 8.11 -1.20 -17.08
N THR A 126 8.34 0.12 -17.03
CA THR A 126 7.47 1.05 -16.28
C THR A 126 6.05 1.05 -16.83
N GLU A 127 5.92 1.11 -18.16
CA GLU A 127 4.66 1.00 -18.85
C GLU A 127 3.98 -0.31 -18.49
N ARG A 128 4.66 -1.46 -18.58
CA ARG A 128 4.09 -2.79 -18.25
C ARG A 128 3.44 -2.81 -16.87
N TRP A 129 4.08 -2.26 -15.85
CA TRP A 129 3.53 -2.22 -14.49
C TRP A 129 2.36 -1.25 -14.34
N LEU A 130 2.36 -0.15 -15.09
CA LEU A 130 1.31 0.88 -15.06
C LEU A 130 0.28 0.74 -16.19
N ALA A 131 0.22 -0.42 -16.84
CA ALA A 131 -0.64 -0.65 -18.02
C ALA A 131 -2.10 -0.21 -17.84
N PRO A 132 -2.77 -0.51 -16.69
CA PRO A 132 -4.15 -0.08 -16.47
C PRO A 132 -4.33 1.45 -16.43
N ASN A 133 -3.25 2.18 -16.14
CA ASN A 133 -3.28 3.63 -15.93
C ASN A 133 -2.84 4.43 -17.16
N LEU A 134 -2.34 3.83 -18.24
CA LEU A 134 -1.87 4.63 -19.40
C LEU A 134 -3.03 5.24 -20.20
N VAL A 135 -2.89 6.50 -20.62
CA VAL A 135 -3.85 7.20 -21.50
C VAL A 135 -3.46 7.15 -23.00
N TYR A 136 -2.41 6.41 -23.33
CA TYR A 136 -1.82 6.36 -24.66
C TYR A 136 -1.50 4.93 -25.07
N ASP A 137 -1.41 4.69 -26.37
CA ASP A 137 -1.01 3.41 -26.94
C ASP A 137 0.52 3.30 -26.99
N ARG A 138 1.02 2.07 -26.79
CA ARG A 138 2.46 1.75 -26.81
C ARG A 138 2.94 1.39 -28.19
#